data_AF-A0A7S3H1A4-F1
#
_entry.id   AF-A0A7S3H1A4-F1
#
_cell.length_a   1.000
_cell.length_b   1.000
_cell.length_c   1.000
_cell.angle_alpha   90.00
_cell.angle_beta   90.00
_cell.angle_gamma   90.00
#
_symmetry.space_group_name_H-M   'P 1'
#
loop_
_entity.id
_entity.type
_entity.pdbx_description
1 polymer ?
#
loop_
_entity_poly.entity_id
_entity_poly.type
_entity_poly.pdbx_seq_one_letter_code
_entity_poly.pdbx_strand_id
1 'polypeptide(L)'
;MSACNHSCDPSAEVVFAGSAKLLLVARRAMAAGDEVCISYIDHEEADKEERQKGLNSYGFCCDCCRCQPPPAQKKKKRPKVSAGVAPAEEPPQARRVKARRG
;
A
#
# COMPACT_ATOMS: atom_id res chain seq x y z
N MET A 1 -17.18 -20.93 -4.75
CA MET A 1 -16.08 -20.77 -3.77
C MET A 1 -16.51 -19.70 -2.81
N SER A 2 -16.88 -20.07 -1.59
CA SER A 2 -17.40 -19.14 -0.58
C SER A 2 -16.67 -19.30 0.76
N ALA A 3 -15.43 -19.80 0.73
CA ALA A 3 -14.66 -20.13 1.93
C ALA A 3 -13.66 -19.04 2.35
N CYS A 4 -13.35 -18.09 1.48
CA CYS A 4 -12.44 -16.97 1.78
C CYS A 4 -13.21 -15.67 1.71
N ASN A 5 -13.03 -14.80 2.71
CA ASN A 5 -13.66 -13.48 2.76
C ASN A 5 -12.97 -12.48 1.82
N HIS A 6 -13.60 -11.32 1.64
CA HIS A 6 -13.09 -10.24 0.82
C HIS A 6 -12.10 -9.34 1.57
N SER A 7 -11.04 -8.90 0.90
CA SER A 7 -10.29 -7.70 1.25
C SER A 7 -9.80 -6.98 -0.01
N CYS A 8 -9.85 -5.65 -0.04
CA CYS A 8 -9.22 -4.86 -1.10
C CYS A 8 -7.68 -4.81 -0.97
N ASP A 9 -7.14 -5.32 0.13
CA ASP A 9 -5.73 -5.68 0.28
C ASP A 9 -5.67 -7.18 0.65
N PRO A 10 -5.82 -8.08 -0.34
CA PRO A 10 -5.99 -9.50 -0.07
C PRO A 10 -4.67 -10.15 0.39
N SER A 11 -4.80 -11.14 1.29
CA SER A 11 -3.65 -11.94 1.76
C SER A 11 -3.29 -13.06 0.79
N ALA A 12 -4.22 -13.46 -0.08
CA ALA A 12 -3.96 -14.43 -1.15
C ALA A 12 -4.62 -14.04 -2.48
N GLU A 13 -4.09 -14.56 -3.58
CA GLU A 13 -4.65 -14.43 -4.92
C GLU A 13 -5.05 -15.79 -5.50
N VAL A 14 -5.99 -15.74 -6.44
CA VAL A 14 -6.51 -16.91 -7.12
C VAL A 14 -5.84 -17.05 -8.48
N VAL A 15 -5.17 -18.17 -8.71
CA VAL A 15 -4.51 -18.50 -9.98
C VAL A 15 -5.17 -19.74 -10.58
N PHE A 16 -5.64 -19.62 -11.82
CA PHE A 16 -6.17 -20.76 -12.56
C PHE A 16 -5.03 -21.51 -13.27
N ALA A 17 -4.78 -22.74 -12.83
CA ALA A 17 -3.74 -23.60 -13.38
C ALA A 17 -4.36 -24.68 -14.28
N GLY A 18 -4.55 -24.35 -15.55
CA GLY A 18 -5.25 -25.20 -16.51
C GLY A 18 -6.78 -25.15 -16.35
N SER A 19 -7.49 -26.13 -16.89
CA SER A 19 -8.95 -26.05 -17.06
C SER A 19 -9.78 -26.31 -15.79
N ALA A 20 -9.23 -26.99 -14.79
CA ALA A 20 -10.00 -27.47 -13.64
C ALA A 20 -9.29 -27.33 -12.29
N LYS A 21 -8.14 -26.64 -12.23
CA LYS A 21 -7.42 -26.41 -10.96
C LYS A 21 -7.37 -24.93 -10.65
N LEU A 22 -7.64 -24.65 -9.39
CA LEU A 22 -7.51 -23.33 -8.80
C LEU A 22 -6.47 -23.41 -7.69
N LEU A 23 -5.50 -22.52 -7.76
CA LEU A 23 -4.47 -22.34 -6.76
C LEU A 23 -4.78 -21.06 -5.99
N LEU A 24 -4.66 -21.15 -4.67
CA LEU A 24 -4.70 -19.99 -3.79
C LEU A 24 -3.28 -19.72 -3.32
N VAL A 25 -2.71 -18.60 -3.75
CA VAL A 25 -1.30 -18.27 -3.54
C VAL A 25 -1.21 -17.10 -2.57
N ALA A 26 -0.44 -17.26 -1.49
CA ALA A 26 -0.23 -16.18 -0.52
C ALA A 26 0.56 -15.03 -1.15
N ARG A 27 0.08 -13.80 -0.98
CA ARG A 27 0.73 -12.56 -1.46
C ARG A 27 1.70 -11.97 -0.44
N ARG A 28 1.65 -12.45 0.80
CA ARG A 28 2.48 -12.01 1.92
C ARG A 28 2.73 -13.19 2.86
N ALA A 29 3.72 -13.05 3.74
CA ALA A 29 3.93 -14.01 4.83
C ALA A 29 2.69 -14.04 5.74
N MET A 30 2.30 -15.24 6.17
CA MET A 30 1.14 -15.46 7.04
C MET A 30 1.53 -16.40 8.17
N ALA A 31 1.02 -16.12 9.37
CA ALA A 31 1.16 -16.98 10.53
C ALA A 31 -0.04 -17.94 10.65
N ALA A 32 0.12 -19.00 11.44
CA ALA A 32 -1.00 -19.88 11.77
C ALA A 32 -2.09 -19.08 12.51
N GLY A 33 -3.34 -19.19 12.04
CA GLY A 33 -4.48 -18.45 12.56
C GLY A 33 -4.77 -17.14 11.82
N ASP A 34 -3.90 -16.67 10.93
CA ASP A 34 -4.20 -15.52 10.08
C ASP A 34 -5.34 -15.84 9.10
N GLU A 35 -6.23 -14.87 8.90
CA GLU A 35 -7.33 -15.00 7.95
C GLU A 35 -6.84 -14.91 6.50
N VAL A 36 -7.33 -15.82 5.66
CA VAL A 36 -7.10 -15.83 4.23
C VAL A 36 -8.24 -15.08 3.53
N CYS A 37 -7.91 -13.93 2.95
CA CYS A 37 -8.83 -13.10 2.20
C CYS A 37 -8.37 -12.97 0.75
N ILE A 38 -9.33 -12.97 -0.17
CA ILE A 38 -9.12 -12.75 -1.61
C ILE A 38 -9.85 -11.47 -2.04
N SER A 39 -9.53 -10.96 -3.22
CA SER A 39 -10.39 -9.94 -3.83
C SER A 39 -11.51 -10.58 -4.63
N TYR A 40 -12.71 -10.01 -4.52
CA TYR A 40 -13.88 -10.42 -5.31
C TYR A 40 -14.07 -9.53 -6.54
N ILE A 41 -13.33 -8.43 -6.59
CA ILE A 41 -13.45 -7.37 -7.60
C ILE A 41 -12.06 -7.05 -8.16
N ASP A 42 -12.02 -6.55 -9.38
CA ASP A 42 -10.84 -5.86 -9.89
C ASP A 42 -10.85 -4.41 -9.35
N HIS A 43 -9.75 -3.98 -8.75
CA HIS A 43 -9.73 -2.79 -7.89
C HIS A 43 -8.35 -2.20 -7.64
N GLU A 44 -7.33 -2.56 -8.42
CA GLU A 44 -5.97 -2.05 -8.20
C GLU A 44 -5.93 -0.52 -8.29
N GLU A 45 -6.52 0.03 -9.36
CA GLU A 45 -6.57 1.47 -9.64
C GLU A 45 -7.88 2.17 -9.19
N ALA A 46 -8.83 1.41 -8.64
CA ALA A 46 -10.14 1.93 -8.26
C ALA A 46 -10.10 2.73 -6.96
N ASP A 47 -10.91 3.78 -6.85
CA ASP A 47 -11.07 4.55 -5.61
C ASP A 47 -11.95 3.81 -4.57
N LYS A 48 -12.17 4.43 -3.40
CA LYS A 48 -12.97 3.80 -2.35
C LYS A 48 -14.42 3.57 -2.78
N GLU A 49 -15.04 4.53 -3.44
CA GLU A 49 -16.46 4.47 -3.80
C GLU A 49 -16.70 3.40 -4.85
N GLU A 50 -15.82 3.33 -5.85
CA GLU A 50 -15.83 2.29 -6.88
C GLU A 50 -15.68 0.89 -6.28
N ARG A 51 -14.75 0.71 -5.31
CA ARG A 51 -14.58 -0.57 -4.62
C ARG A 51 -15.82 -0.99 -3.83
N GLN A 52 -16.42 -0.07 -3.08
CA GLN A 52 -17.66 -0.38 -2.34
C GLN A 52 -18.80 -0.73 -3.29
N LYS A 53 -18.94 0.03 -4.38
CA LYS A 53 -19.97 -0.21 -5.40
C LYS A 53 -19.85 -1.60 -6.02
N GLY A 54 -18.61 -2.04 -6.30
CA GLY A 54 -18.34 -3.40 -6.81
C GLY A 54 -18.73 -4.52 -5.84
N LEU A 55 -18.83 -4.22 -4.54
CA LEU A 55 -19.20 -5.17 -3.50
C LEU A 55 -20.70 -5.16 -3.15
N ASN A 56 -21.47 -4.22 -3.68
CA ASN A 56 -22.89 -4.07 -3.34
C ASN A 56 -23.72 -5.35 -3.55
N SER A 57 -23.40 -6.14 -4.59
CA SER A 57 -24.08 -7.42 -4.87
C SER A 57 -23.82 -8.51 -3.81
N TYR A 58 -22.76 -8.36 -3.02
CA TYR A 58 -22.42 -9.27 -1.93
C TYR A 58 -23.06 -8.88 -0.59
N GLY A 59 -23.71 -7.71 -0.50
CA GLY A 59 -24.50 -7.33 0.66
C GLY A 59 -23.72 -6.93 1.91
N PHE A 60 -22.47 -6.48 1.77
CA PHE A 60 -21.66 -5.94 2.88
C PHE A 60 -20.88 -4.68 2.47
N CYS A 61 -20.40 -3.93 3.45
CA CYS A 61 -19.48 -2.80 3.26
C CYS A 61 -18.07 -3.20 3.69
N CYS A 62 -17.09 -3.02 2.81
CA CYS A 62 -15.69 -3.38 3.12
C CYS A 62 -15.03 -2.33 4.03
N ASP A 63 -14.42 -2.78 5.11
CA ASP A 63 -13.75 -1.94 6.12
C ASP A 63 -12.24 -2.22 6.22
N CYS A 64 -11.64 -2.81 5.19
CA CYS A 64 -10.20 -3.07 5.14
C CYS A 64 -9.38 -1.77 5.15
N CYS A 65 -8.05 -1.89 5.33
CA CYS A 65 -7.11 -0.76 5.40
C CYS A 65 -7.19 0.21 4.21
N ARG A 66 -7.53 -0.26 3.00
CA ARG A 66 -7.71 0.61 1.83
C ARG A 66 -9.02 1.39 1.85
N CYS A 67 -10.04 0.88 2.54
CA CYS A 67 -11.39 1.47 2.60
C CYS A 67 -11.61 2.34 3.85
N GLN A 68 -10.79 2.14 4.89
CA GLN A 68 -10.76 3.01 6.05
C GLN A 68 -10.21 4.40 5.69
N PRO A 69 -10.72 5.47 6.32
CA PRO A 69 -10.12 6.78 6.17
C PRO A 69 -8.67 6.76 6.67
N PRO A 70 -7.76 7.55 6.08
CA PRO A 70 -6.39 7.63 6.55
C PRO A 70 -6.39 8.06 8.03
N PRO A 71 -5.45 7.52 8.84
CA PRO A 71 -5.38 7.86 10.25
C PRO A 71 -5.24 9.38 10.41
N ALA A 72 -6.00 9.96 11.34
CA ALA A 72 -6.00 11.39 11.59
C ALA A 72 -4.56 11.86 11.88
N GLN A 73 -4.00 12.66 10.97
CA GLN A 73 -2.67 13.23 11.17
C GLN A 73 -2.75 14.22 12.34
N LYS A 74 -2.22 13.84 13.51
CA LYS A 74 -1.97 14.78 14.59
C LYS A 74 -0.97 15.81 14.06
N LYS A 75 -1.43 17.03 13.78
CA LYS A 75 -0.57 18.17 13.42
C LYS A 75 0.50 18.29 14.51
N LYS A 76 1.72 17.81 14.25
CA LYS A 76 2.87 18.05 15.13
C LYS A 76 3.00 19.57 15.20
N LYS A 77 2.72 20.19 16.36
CA LYS A 77 3.01 21.60 16.59
C LYS A 77 4.50 21.76 16.33
N ARG A 78 4.87 22.47 15.25
CA ARG A 78 6.27 22.85 15.00
C ARG A 78 6.77 23.53 16.28
N PRO A 79 7.85 23.05 16.94
CA PRO A 79 8.43 23.82 18.02
C PRO A 79 8.80 25.20 17.47
N LYS A 80 8.30 26.26 18.12
CA LYS A 80 8.67 27.64 17.81
C LYS A 80 10.12 27.82 18.23
N VAL A 81 11.06 27.55 17.33
CA VAL A 81 12.45 27.98 17.49
C VAL A 81 12.48 29.50 17.37
N SER A 82 12.72 30.16 18.50
CA SER A 82 12.99 31.59 18.56
C SER A 82 14.30 31.89 17.84
N ALA A 83 14.24 32.93 17.01
CA ALA A 83 15.28 33.61 16.26
C ALA A 83 16.75 33.36 16.62
N GLY A 84 17.53 33.02 15.59
CA GLY A 84 18.98 33.14 15.53
C GLY A 84 19.43 32.93 14.08
N VAL A 85 19.47 34.01 13.29
CA VAL A 85 19.99 34.00 11.92
C VAL A 85 21.52 34.03 12.01
N ALA A 86 22.20 33.04 11.43
CA ALA A 86 23.61 33.12 11.05
C ALA A 86 23.71 32.96 9.53
N PRO A 87 24.60 33.69 8.85
CA PRO A 87 24.63 33.77 7.39
C PRO A 87 25.18 32.48 6.75
N ALA A 88 24.80 32.29 5.48
CA ALA A 88 25.20 31.17 4.64
C ALA A 88 26.71 31.22 4.33
N GLU A 89 27.41 30.11 4.56
CA GLU A 89 28.72 29.86 3.97
C GLU A 89 28.54 29.03 2.70
N GLU A 90 29.01 29.56 1.56
CA GLU A 90 29.01 28.85 0.28
C GLU A 90 29.98 27.65 0.32
N PRO A 91 29.61 26.49 -0.26
CA PRO A 91 30.52 25.35 -0.35
C PRO A 91 31.65 25.64 -1.37
N PRO A 92 32.92 25.34 -1.05
CA PRO A 92 34.02 25.50 -1.99
C PRO A 92 33.87 24.50 -3.15
N GLN A 93 33.97 25.02 -4.38
CA GLN A 93 33.86 24.27 -5.62
C GLN A 93 34.93 23.16 -5.68
N ALA A 94 34.48 21.90 -5.71
CA ALA A 94 35.38 20.75 -5.88
C ALA A 94 35.91 20.70 -7.32
N ARG A 95 37.24 20.81 -7.43
CA ARG A 95 38.01 20.77 -8.68
C ARG A 95 37.79 19.45 -9.44
N ARG A 96 37.59 19.54 -10.76
CA ARG A 96 37.57 18.40 -11.69
C ARG A 96 38.92 17.67 -11.65
N VAL A 97 38.90 16.40 -11.23
CA VAL A 97 40.05 15.49 -11.40
C VAL A 97 39.95 14.87 -12.79
N LYS A 98 40.91 15.16 -13.67
CA LYS A 98 41.10 14.42 -14.93
C LYS A 98 41.77 13.09 -14.59
N ALA A 99 41.08 11.97 -14.78
CA ALA A 99 41.69 10.65 -14.74
C ALA A 99 42.12 10.22 -16.15
N ARG A 100 43.34 9.67 -16.20
CA ARG A 100 44.19 9.44 -17.37
C ARG A 100 43.78 8.17 -18.14
N ARG A 101 44.11 8.17 -19.43
CA ARG A 101 44.12 6.99 -20.32
C ARG A 101 45.04 5.90 -19.79
N GLY A 102 44.60 4.65 -19.89
CA GLY A 102 45.38 3.42 -19.81
C GLY A 102 44.68 2.38 -20.66
#